data_AF-A0A0R1EJQ9-F1
#
_entry.id   AF-A0A0R1EJQ9-F1
#
_cell.length_a   1.000
_cell.length_b   1.000
_cell.length_c   1.000
_cell.angle_alpha   90.00
_cell.angle_beta   90.00
_cell.angle_gamma   90.00
#
_symmetry.space_group_name_H-M   'P 1'
#
loop_
_entity.id
_entity.type
_entity.pdbx_description
1 polymer ?
#
loop_
_entity_poly.entity_id
_entity_poly.type
_entity_poly.pdbx_seq_one_letter_code
_entity_poly.pdbx_strand_id
1 'polypeptide(L)'
;MIADTIRYGASMGIQAEGILASTDDFGVNVGLGVGGLITAGLFHFSGYVANRTQNAATLTMINLNYVWIPLVIYVGMYFVLRLYDEGRIERAIEARK
;
A
#
# COMPACT_ATOMS: atom_id res chain seq x y z
N MET A 1 4.01 8.97 -7.54
CA MET A 1 2.67 8.38 -7.73
C MET A 1 1.54 9.38 -7.38
N ILE A 2 1.62 10.12 -6.26
CA ILE A 2 0.63 11.18 -5.93
C ILE A 2 0.42 12.18 -7.08
N ALA A 3 1.50 12.68 -7.70
CA ALA A 3 1.40 13.66 -8.78
C ALA A 3 0.58 13.15 -9.99
N ASP A 4 0.63 11.85 -10.29
CA ASP A 4 -0.14 11.24 -11.37
C ASP A 4 -1.61 11.10 -11.00
N THR A 5 -1.91 10.73 -9.76
CA THR A 5 -3.30 10.70 -9.26
C THR A 5 -3.94 12.08 -9.19
N ILE A 6 -3.16 13.12 -8.86
CA ILE A 6 -3.58 14.52 -8.90
C ILE A 6 -3.89 14.93 -10.34
N ARG A 7 -3.00 14.62 -11.29
CA ARG A 7 -3.23 14.89 -12.72
C ARG A 7 -4.45 14.17 -13.27
N TYR A 8 -4.71 12.94 -12.83
CA TYR A 8 -5.94 12.20 -13.17
C TYR A 8 -7.20 12.87 -12.62
N GLY A 9 -7.18 13.36 -11.37
CA GLY A 9 -8.28 14.15 -10.82
C GLY A 9 -8.55 15.41 -11.65
N ALA A 10 -7.48 16.13 -11.99
CA ALA A 10 -7.55 17.35 -12.79
C ALA A 10 -8.06 17.09 -14.23
N SER A 11 -7.77 15.93 -14.83
CA SER A 11 -8.33 15.55 -16.14
C SER A 11 -9.84 15.28 -16.10
N MET A 12 -10.37 14.96 -14.92
CA MET A 12 -11.82 14.85 -14.67
C MET A 12 -12.46 16.18 -14.25
N GLY A 13 -11.71 17.28 -14.25
CA GLY A 13 -12.19 18.60 -13.80
C GLY A 13 -12.28 18.76 -12.28
N ILE A 14 -11.72 17.82 -11.50
CA ILE A 14 -11.75 17.82 -10.04
C ILE A 14 -10.41 18.34 -9.52
N GLN A 15 -10.43 19.47 -8.80
CA GLN A 15 -9.25 20.03 -8.14
C GLN A 15 -9.25 19.63 -6.66
N ALA A 16 -8.53 18.55 -6.33
CA ALA A 16 -8.52 17.96 -4.98
C ALA A 16 -7.12 17.62 -4.47
N GLU A 17 -6.11 18.42 -4.84
CA GLU A 17 -4.69 18.15 -4.55
C GLU A 17 -4.40 17.97 -3.05
N GLY A 18 -4.96 18.85 -2.21
CA GLY A 18 -4.77 18.79 -0.75
C GLY A 18 -5.42 17.57 -0.10
N ILE A 19 -6.60 17.16 -0.60
CA ILE A 19 -7.29 15.95 -0.10
C ILE A 19 -6.52 14.69 -0.52
N LEU A 20 -6.05 14.64 -1.78
CA LEU A 20 -5.28 13.51 -2.29
C LEU A 20 -3.94 13.34 -1.56
N ALA A 21 -3.21 14.44 -1.34
CA ALA A 21 -1.94 14.41 -0.60
C ALA A 21 -2.14 14.00 0.87
N SER A 22 -3.11 14.58 1.57
CA SER A 22 -3.37 14.25 2.98
C SER A 22 -3.88 12.82 3.17
N THR A 23 -4.63 12.27 2.20
CA THR A 23 -5.09 10.89 2.24
C THR A 23 -3.94 9.90 2.07
N ASP A 24 -2.95 10.21 1.23
CA ASP A 24 -1.75 9.40 1.08
C ASP A 24 -0.96 9.35 2.40
N ASP A 25 -0.66 10.51 2.99
CA ASP A 25 0.05 10.60 4.27
C ASP A 25 -0.70 9.88 5.40
N PHE A 26 -2.03 10.05 5.45
CA PHE A 26 -2.87 9.33 6.41
C PHE A 26 -2.79 7.82 6.19
N GLY A 27 -2.93 7.37 4.93
CA GLY A 27 -2.89 5.96 4.57
C GLY A 27 -1.56 5.31 4.94
N VAL A 28 -0.43 5.99 4.71
CA VAL A 28 0.89 5.51 5.11
C VAL A 28 1.01 5.40 6.63
N ASN A 29 0.63 6.44 7.38
CA ASN A 29 0.75 6.43 8.83
C ASN A 29 -0.14 5.36 9.49
N VAL A 30 -1.39 5.25 9.04
CA VAL A 30 -2.32 4.20 9.52
C VAL A 30 -1.82 2.82 9.11
N GLY A 31 -1.37 2.67 7.87
CA GLY A 31 -0.82 1.42 7.35
C GLY A 31 0.40 0.94 8.14
N LEU A 32 1.32 1.85 8.48
CA LEU A 32 2.48 1.55 9.34
C LEU A 32 2.05 1.15 10.75
N GLY A 33 1.08 1.85 11.35
CA GLY A 33 0.56 1.50 12.67
C GLY A 33 -0.09 0.11 12.70
N VAL A 34 -1.01 -0.14 11.76
CA VAL A 34 -1.72 -1.42 11.64
C VAL A 34 -0.75 -2.55 11.28
N GLY A 35 0.17 -2.32 10.34
CA GLY A 35 1.19 -3.30 9.93
C GLY A 35 2.14 -3.66 11.08
N GLY A 36 2.54 -2.66 11.88
CA GLY A 36 3.33 -2.87 13.09
C GLY A 36 2.59 -3.71 14.13
N LEU A 37 1.29 -3.42 14.36
CA LEU A 37 0.45 -4.20 15.26
C LEU A 37 0.30 -5.66 14.80
N ILE A 38 0.04 -5.90 13.52
CA ILE A 38 -0.08 -7.24 12.95
C ILE A 38 1.23 -8.01 13.13
N THR A 39 2.36 -7.40 12.77
CA THR A 39 3.70 -8.01 12.91
C THR A 39 3.99 -8.37 14.37
N ALA A 40 3.75 -7.43 15.29
CA ALA A 40 3.98 -7.63 16.72
C ALA A 40 3.07 -8.73 17.29
N GLY A 41 1.80 -8.75 16.91
CA GLY A 41 0.84 -9.77 17.33
C GLY A 41 1.26 -11.17 16.87
N LEU A 42 1.65 -11.32 15.60
CA LEU A 42 2.09 -12.61 15.05
C LEU A 42 3.31 -13.17 15.80
N PHE A 43 4.29 -12.33 16.13
CA PHE A 43 5.47 -12.75 16.90
C PHE A 43 5.17 -12.99 18.39
N HIS A 44 4.24 -12.24 18.97
CA HIS A 44 3.79 -12.49 20.34
C HIS A 44 3.13 -13.87 20.46
N PHE A 45 2.23 -14.22 19.53
CA PHE A 45 1.54 -15.52 19.53
C PHE A 45 2.47 -16.69 19.19
N SER A 46 3.52 -16.49 18.39
CA SER A 46 4.46 -17.55 18.06
C SER A 46 5.51 -17.83 19.15
N GLY A 47 5.58 -16.98 20.17
CA GLY A 47 6.57 -17.06 21.24
C GLY A 47 7.97 -16.63 20.81
N TYR A 48 8.08 -15.59 19.97
CA TYR A 48 9.36 -15.06 19.50
C TYR A 48 10.26 -14.63 20.66
N VAL A 49 11.51 -15.09 20.66
CA VAL A 49 12.54 -14.70 21.65
C VAL A 49 13.79 -14.23 20.92
N ALA A 50 14.19 -12.98 21.14
CA ALA A 50 15.36 -12.42 20.47
C ALA A 50 16.66 -13.19 20.78
N ASN A 51 17.60 -13.19 19.83
CA ASN A 51 18.96 -13.73 19.98
C ASN A 51 19.05 -15.23 20.32
N ARG A 52 18.04 -16.02 19.93
CA ARG A 52 18.01 -17.48 20.09
C ARG A 52 17.59 -18.16 18.79
N THR A 53 17.86 -19.46 18.67
CA THR A 53 17.27 -20.26 17.60
C THR A 53 15.75 -20.27 17.75
N GLN A 54 15.04 -19.88 16.71
CA GLN A 54 13.58 -19.76 16.73
C GLN A 54 12.90 -21.13 16.56
N ASN A 55 11.72 -21.28 17.15
CA ASN A 55 10.88 -22.45 16.93
C ASN A 55 10.27 -22.43 15.50
N ALA A 56 9.75 -23.58 15.05
CA ALA A 56 9.15 -23.70 13.73
C ALA A 56 7.99 -22.72 13.51
N ALA A 57 7.14 -22.51 14.51
CA ALA A 57 6.01 -21.58 14.44
C ALA A 57 6.43 -20.13 14.16
N THR A 58 7.49 -19.66 14.82
CA THR A 58 8.03 -18.31 14.65
C THR A 58 8.69 -18.13 13.28
N LEU A 59 9.39 -19.16 12.78
CA LEU A 59 9.92 -19.15 11.41
C LEU A 59 8.79 -19.01 10.37
N THR A 60 7.67 -19.72 10.57
CA THR A 60 6.48 -19.54 9.73
C THR A 60 5.93 -18.12 9.82
N MET A 61 5.85 -17.53 11.01
CA MET A 61 5.38 -16.14 11.17
C MET A 61 6.31 -15.10 10.55
N ILE A 62 7.63 -15.34 10.55
CA ILE A 62 8.58 -14.50 9.82
C ILE A 62 8.32 -14.57 8.32
N ASN A 63 8.18 -15.79 7.77
CA ASN A 63 7.88 -15.98 6.36
C ASN A 63 6.54 -15.31 5.98
N LEU A 64 5.53 -15.43 6.85
CA LEU A 64 4.23 -14.81 6.65
C LEU A 64 4.30 -13.28 6.62
N ASN A 65 5.06 -12.66 7.54
CA ASN A 65 5.21 -11.19 7.60
C ASN A 65 6.01 -10.59 6.45
N TYR A 66 7.08 -11.27 6.01
CA TYR A 66 8.01 -10.69 5.02
C TYR A 66 7.79 -11.18 3.60
N VAL A 67 7.06 -12.29 3.39
CA VAL A 67 6.80 -12.85 2.07
C VAL A 67 5.32 -12.76 1.74
N TRP A 68 4.47 -13.44 2.52
CA TRP A 68 3.07 -13.65 2.13
C TRP A 68 2.19 -12.42 2.29
N ILE A 69 2.25 -11.73 3.44
CA ILE A 69 1.44 -10.51 3.66
C ILE A 69 1.78 -9.44 2.60
N PRO A 70 3.06 -9.07 2.37
CA PRO A 70 3.41 -8.10 1.33
C PRO A 70 2.99 -8.56 -0.06
N LEU A 71 3.16 -9.84 -0.38
CA LEU A 71 2.75 -10.40 -1.68
C LEU A 71 1.25 -10.20 -1.92
N VAL A 72 0.39 -10.52 -0.94
CA VAL A 72 -1.06 -10.35 -1.06
C VAL A 72 -1.42 -8.88 -1.26
N ILE A 73 -0.77 -7.97 -0.53
CA ILE A 73 -0.97 -6.52 -0.69
C ILE A 73 -0.57 -6.06 -2.11
N TYR A 74 0.56 -6.52 -2.63
CA TYR A 74 1.01 -6.19 -4.00
C TYR A 74 0.07 -6.75 -5.07
N VAL A 75 -0.44 -7.97 -4.88
CA VAL A 75 -1.46 -8.55 -5.77
C VAL A 75 -2.74 -7.70 -5.74
N GLY A 76 -3.17 -7.25 -4.56
CA GLY A 76 -4.29 -6.31 -4.42
C GLY A 76 -4.05 -5.00 -5.16
N MET A 77 -2.87 -4.39 -4.99
CA MET A 77 -2.45 -3.19 -5.71
C MET A 77 -2.48 -3.38 -7.22
N TYR A 78 -2.01 -4.52 -7.72
CA TYR A 78 -2.05 -4.83 -9.15
C TYR A 78 -3.49 -4.80 -9.70
N PHE A 79 -4.45 -5.39 -8.98
CA PHE A 79 -5.85 -5.34 -9.40
C PHE A 79 -6.45 -3.93 -9.37
N VAL A 80 -6.10 -3.13 -8.35
CA VAL A 80 -6.53 -1.72 -8.29
C VAL A 80 -5.97 -0.92 -9.47
N LEU A 81 -4.69 -1.09 -9.79
CA LEU A 81 -4.06 -0.42 -10.93
C LEU A 81 -4.68 -0.82 -12.27
N ARG A 82 -5.21 -2.04 -12.40
CA ARG A 82 -5.93 -2.45 -13.61
C ARG A 82 -7.21 -1.62 -13.88
N LEU A 83 -7.77 -0.99 -12.86
CA LEU A 83 -8.94 -0.10 -12.98
C LEU A 83 -8.54 1.34 -13.36
N TYR A 84 -7.24 1.63 -13.42
CA TYR A 84 -6.73 2.94 -13.79
C TYR A 84 -6.80 3.13 -15.31
N ASP A 85 -7.63 4.07 -15.77
CA ASP A 85 -7.79 4.38 -17.19
C ASP A 85 -6.75 5.41 -17.65
N GLU A 86 -5.60 4.89 -18.10
CA GLU A 86 -4.50 5.68 -18.62
C GLU A 86 -4.88 6.43 -19.92
N GLY A 87 -5.71 5.82 -20.78
CA GLY A 87 -6.15 6.42 -22.04
C GLY A 87 -7.06 7.64 -21.86
N ARG A 88 -7.72 7.78 -20.70
CA ARG A 88 -8.45 9.00 -20.34
C ARG A 88 -7.49 10.15 -20.00
N ILE A 89 -6.34 9.86 -19.40
CA ILE A 89 -5.33 10.87 -19.04
C ILE A 89 -4.66 11.41 -20.29
N GLU A 90 -4.24 10.54 -21.20
CA GLU A 90 -3.58 10.93 -22.45
C GLU A 90 -4.47 11.86 -23.29
N ARG A 91 -5.74 11.49 -23.49
CA ARG A 91 -6.72 12.31 -24.22
C ARG A 91 -6.94 13.68 -23.58
N ALA A 92 -6.94 13.76 -22.25
CA ALA A 92 -7.11 15.04 -21.55
C ALA A 92 -5.87 15.94 -21.64
N ILE A 93 -4.67 15.36 -21.78
CA ILE A 93 -3.43 16.10 -22.01
C ILE A 93 -3.37 16.61 -23.45
N GLU A 94 -3.75 15.78 -24.42
CA GLU A 94 -3.81 16.18 -25.83
C GLU A 94 -4.82 17.29 -26.09
N ALA A 95 -6.00 17.24 -25.44
CA ALA A 95 -7.01 18.29 -25.57
C ALA A 95 -6.60 19.66 -24.99
N ARG A 96 -5.49 19.74 -24.23
CA ARG A 96 -4.93 20.99 -23.69
C ARG A 96 -3.73 21.52 -24.50
N LYS A 97 -3.24 20.78 -25.49
CA LYS A 97 -2.23 21.27 -26.44
C LYS A 97 -2.89 22.03 -27.59
#